data_AF-A0A9E0GJ36-F1
#
_entry.id   AF-A0A9E0GJ36-F1
#
_cell.length_a   1.000
_cell.length_b   1.000
_cell.length_c   1.000
_cell.angle_alpha   90.00
_cell.angle_beta   90.00
_cell.angle_gamma   90.00
#
_symmetry.space_group_name_H-M   'P 1'
#
loop_
_entity.id
_entity.type
_entity.pdbx_description
1 polymer ?
#
loop_
_entity_poly.entity_id
_entity_poly.type
_entity_poly.pdbx_seq_one_letter_code
_entity_poly.pdbx_strand_id
1 'polypeptide(L)' 'MQGMTIWALPGFPLVQPGDDLAGLIVERLAAAGEELLAGDVLVIAQKVVSKAEGRLVKLADVTVDAQAQEVAEITGK' A
#
# COMPACT_ATOMS: atom_id res chain seq x y z
N MET A 1 32.62 6.26 7.26
CA MET A 1 31.30 6.04 7.89
C MET A 1 30.39 5.45 6.85
N GLN A 2 29.80 4.29 7.07
CA GLN A 2 28.70 3.81 6.23
C GLN A 2 27.45 4.58 6.66
N GLY A 3 26.93 5.41 5.76
CA GLY A 3 25.71 6.18 5.95
C GLY A 3 24.52 5.44 5.34
N MET A 4 23.34 5.64 5.91
CA MET A 4 22.08 5.16 5.37
C MET A 4 21.28 6.36 4.87
N THR A 5 20.78 6.27 3.65
CA THR A 5 19.87 7.25 3.05
C THR A 5 18.49 6.62 2.89
N ILE A 6 17.45 7.38 3.20
CA ILE A 6 16.05 6.95 3.05
C ILE A 6 15.29 8.13 2.46
N TRP A 7 14.57 7.88 1.38
CA TRP A 7 13.73 8.88 0.72
C TRP A 7 12.45 8.23 0.19
N ALA A 8 11.41 9.05 0.04
CA ALA A 8 10.15 8.62 -0.55
C ALA A 8 10.15 8.89 -2.06
N LEU A 9 9.43 8.06 -2.80
CA LEU A 9 9.27 8.24 -4.24
C LEU A 9 8.19 9.33 -4.51
N PRO A 10 8.56 10.48 -5.09
CA PRO A 10 7.63 11.59 -5.24
C PRO A 10 6.56 11.30 -6.31
N GLY A 11 5.39 11.93 -6.16
CA GLY A 11 4.35 11.88 -7.19
C GLY A 11 3.76 10.50 -7.46
N PHE A 12 3.79 9.60 -6.48
CA PHE A 12 3.19 8.27 -6.63
C PHE A 12 1.66 8.36 -6.77
N PRO A 13 1.05 7.68 -7.75
CA PRO A 13 -0.38 7.82 -8.04
C PRO A 13 -1.26 7.14 -6.99
N LEU A 14 -2.56 7.44 -7.05
CA LEU A 14 -3.56 6.70 -6.28
C LEU A 14 -3.79 5.31 -6.87
N VAL A 15 -3.24 4.29 -6.22
CA VAL A 15 -3.40 2.89 -6.64
C VAL A 15 -4.87 2.44 -6.63
N GLN A 16 -5.27 1.76 -7.70
CA GLN A 16 -6.58 1.18 -7.94
C GLN A 16 -6.50 -0.36 -8.03
N PRO A 17 -7.63 -1.07 -7.90
CA PRO A 17 -7.71 -2.50 -8.19
C PRO A 17 -7.22 -2.84 -9.60
N GLY A 18 -6.31 -3.80 -9.68
CA GLY A 18 -5.73 -4.28 -10.94
C GLY A 18 -4.50 -3.51 -11.44
N ASP A 19 -4.09 -2.43 -10.75
CA ASP A 19 -2.87 -1.71 -11.12
C ASP A 19 -1.62 -2.61 -10.98
N ASP A 20 -0.72 -2.52 -11.95
CA ASP A 20 0.63 -3.09 -11.83
C ASP A 20 1.48 -2.22 -10.90
N LEU A 21 1.46 -2.57 -9.61
CA LEU A 21 2.19 -1.83 -8.58
C LEU A 21 3.71 -1.80 -8.84
N ALA A 22 4.28 -2.88 -9.39
CA ALA A 22 5.71 -2.93 -9.68
C ALA A 22 6.06 -2.00 -10.85
N GLY A 23 5.26 -2.05 -11.93
CA GLY A 23 5.39 -1.14 -13.07
C GLY A 23 5.31 0.33 -12.66
N LEU A 24 4.35 0.68 -11.79
CA LEU A 24 4.23 2.04 -11.25
C LEU A 24 5.46 2.48 -10.45
N ILE A 25 6.07 1.59 -9.66
CA ILE A 25 7.31 1.89 -8.93
C ILE A 25 8.45 2.18 -9.90
N VAL A 26 8.65 1.33 -10.91
CA VAL A 26 9.70 1.51 -11.92
C VAL A 26 9.51 2.82 -12.71
N GLU A 27 8.29 3.11 -13.13
CA GLU A 27 7.97 4.35 -13.85
C GLU A 27 8.30 5.59 -13.01
N ARG A 28 7.94 5.57 -11.72
CA ARG A 28 8.16 6.70 -10.82
C ARG A 28 9.63 6.89 -10.44
N LEU A 29 10.40 5.80 -10.31
CA LEU A 29 11.86 5.85 -10.14
C LEU A 29 12.52 6.54 -11.33
N ALA A 30 12.17 6.10 -12.55
CA ALA A 30 12.67 6.71 -13.78
C ALA A 30 12.29 8.20 -13.88
N ALA A 31 11.05 8.57 -13.54
CA ALA A 31 10.60 9.96 -13.54
C ALA A 31 11.31 10.84 -12.50
N ALA A 32 11.77 10.25 -11.39
CA ALA A 32 12.57 10.93 -10.38
C ALA A 32 14.07 11.01 -10.73
N GLY A 33 14.51 10.35 -11.82
CA GLY A 33 15.92 10.24 -12.18
C GLY A 33 16.69 9.31 -11.24
N GLU A 34 16.01 8.37 -10.60
CA GLU A 34 16.57 7.43 -9.62
C GLU A 34 16.68 6.03 -10.22
N GLU A 35 17.75 5.32 -9.88
CA GLU A 35 17.98 3.92 -10.25
C GLU A 35 18.15 3.07 -8.99
N LEU A 36 17.53 1.88 -8.97
CA LEU A 36 17.77 0.92 -7.88
C LEU A 36 19.10 0.22 -8.08
N LEU A 37 19.92 0.23 -7.04
CA LEU A 37 21.20 -0.43 -7.00
C LEU A 37 21.12 -1.77 -6.28
N ALA A 38 22.09 -2.65 -6.56
CA ALA A 38 22.19 -3.93 -5.86
C ALA A 38 22.40 -3.69 -4.35
N GLY A 39 21.47 -4.20 -3.54
CA GLY A 39 21.47 -4.02 -2.09
C GLY A 39 20.48 -2.98 -1.58
N ASP A 40 19.84 -2.22 -2.46
CA ASP A 40 18.75 -1.32 -2.08
C ASP A 40 17.52 -2.09 -1.58
N VAL A 41 16.76 -1.44 -0.70
CA VAL A 41 15.54 -1.99 -0.09
C VAL A 41 14.35 -1.12 -0.45
N LEU A 42 13.36 -1.73 -1.11
CA LEU A 42 12.05 -1.10 -1.32
C LEU A 42 11.15 -1.35 -0.11
N VAL A 43 10.68 -0.27 0.52
CA VAL A 43 9.69 -0.33 1.60
C VAL A 43 8.34 0.12 1.08
N ILE A 44 7.39 -0.80 1.03
CA ILE A 44 6.05 -0.57 0.48
C ILE A 44 5.02 -0.70 1.60
N ALA A 45 4.18 0.33 1.78
CA ALA A 45 3.08 0.24 2.72
C ALA A 45 2.05 -0.79 2.23
N GLN A 46 1.60 -1.68 3.11
CA GLN A 46 0.62 -2.73 2.80
C GLN A 46 -0.64 -2.21 2.08
N LYS A 47 -1.11 -0.99 2.39
CA LYS A 47 -2.35 -0.43 1.82
C LYS A 47 -2.34 -0.36 0.28
N VAL A 48 -1.20 -0.02 -0.34
CA VAL A 48 -1.14 0.05 -1.81
C VAL A 48 -1.13 -1.34 -2.44
N VAL A 49 -0.54 -2.33 -1.76
CA VAL A 49 -0.60 -3.74 -2.15
C VAL A 49 -2.05 -4.23 -2.11
N SER A 50 -2.74 -4.02 -0.98
CA SER A 50 -4.16 -4.39 -0.83
C SER A 50 -5.07 -3.75 -1.88
N LYS A 51 -4.79 -2.50 -2.28
CA LYS A 51 -5.55 -1.83 -3.34
C LYS A 51 -5.31 -2.46 -4.70
N ALA A 52 -4.06 -2.66 -5.09
CA ALA A 52 -3.70 -3.31 -6.37
C ALA A 52 -4.31 -4.72 -6.47
N GLU A 53 -4.30 -5.48 -5.38
CA GLU A 53 -4.90 -6.82 -5.28
C GLU A 53 -6.44 -6.82 -5.21
N GLY A 54 -7.09 -5.66 -5.27
CA GLY A 54 -8.56 -5.57 -5.23
C GLY A 54 -9.18 -5.93 -3.88
N ARG A 55 -8.45 -5.80 -2.77
CA ARG A 55 -8.90 -6.15 -1.41
C ARG A 55 -9.75 -5.04 -0.78
N LEU A 56 -10.61 -4.41 -1.58
CA LEU A 56 -11.57 -3.41 -1.10
C LEU A 56 -12.94 -4.05 -0.92
N VAL A 57 -13.60 -3.71 0.18
CA VAL A 57 -14.99 -4.09 0.47
C VAL A 57 -15.73 -2.85 0.95
N LYS A 58 -16.99 -2.67 0.53
CA LYS A 58 -17.84 -1.64 1.11
C LYS A 58 -18.36 -2.16 2.45
N LEU A 59 -18.27 -1.34 3.49
CA LEU A 59 -18.76 -1.74 4.80
C LEU A 59 -20.25 -2.13 4.80
N ALA A 60 -21.06 -1.48 3.95
CA ALA A 60 -22.47 -1.78 3.77
C ALA A 60 -22.75 -3.19 3.21
N ASP A 61 -21.74 -3.84 2.59
CA ASP A 61 -21.86 -5.17 2.01
C ASP A 61 -21.43 -6.27 3.01
N VAL A 62 -21.02 -5.90 4.22
CA VAL A 62 -20.56 -6.84 5.26
C VAL A 62 -21.75 -7.30 6.11
N THR A 63 -21.96 -8.62 6.18
CA THR A 63 -22.94 -9.22 7.10
C THR A 63 -22.36 -9.28 8.51
N VAL A 64 -23.08 -8.69 9.48
CA VAL A 64 -22.70 -8.68 10.90
C VAL A 64 -23.31 -9.90 11.60
N ASP A 65 -22.47 -10.69 12.27
CA ASP A 65 -22.93 -11.77 13.15
C ASP A 65 -22.93 -11.34 14.63
N ALA A 66 -23.42 -12.22 15.51
CA ALA A 66 -23.52 -11.92 16.93
C ALA A 66 -22.16 -11.63 17.57
N GLN A 67 -21.09 -12.29 17.12
CA GLN A 67 -19.75 -12.08 17.65
C GLN A 67 -19.18 -10.72 17.21
N ALA A 68 -19.36 -10.35 15.94
CA ALA A 68 -18.96 -9.04 15.43
C ALA A 68 -19.69 -7.90 16.15
N GLN A 69 -20.97 -8.08 16.49
CA GLN A 69 -21.74 -7.11 17.26
C GLN A 69 -21.18 -6.93 18.68
N GLU A 70 -20.82 -8.01 19.38
CA GLU A 70 -20.18 -7.93 20.71
C GLU A 70 -18.85 -7.16 20.66
N VAL A 71 -18.02 -7.43 19.64
CA VAL A 71 -16.76 -6.72 19.44
C VAL A 71 -17.00 -5.23 19.16
N ALA A 72 -18.04 -4.89 18.40
CA ALA A 72 -18.40 -3.51 18.11
C ALA A 72 -18.77 -2.71 19.37
N GLU A 73 -19.53 -3.31 20.28
CA GLU A 73 -19.89 -2.70 21.56
C GLU A 73 -18.67 -2.43 22.45
N ILE A 74 -17.70 -3.34 22.46
CA ILE A 74 -16.46 -3.19 23.24
C ILE A 74 -15.52 -2.14 22.63
N THR A 75 -15.39 -2.15 21.30
CA THR A 75 -14.39 -1.34 20.59
C THR A 75 -14.91 0.02 20.11
N GLY A 76 -16.23 0.22 20.11
CA GLY A 76 -16.87 1.42 19.56
C GLY A 76 -16.65 1.58 18.06
N LYS A 77 -16.51 0.46 17.33
CA LYS A 77 -16.22 0.40 15.90
C LYS A 77 -17.14 -0.54 15.17
#